data_AF-A0A844ZSL7-F1
#
_entry.id   AF-A0A844ZSL7-F1
#
_cell.length_a   1.000
_cell.length_b   1.000
_cell.length_c   1.000
_cell.angle_alpha   90.00
_cell.angle_beta   90.00
_cell.angle_gamma   90.00
#
_symmetry.space_group_name_H-M   'P 1'
#
loop_
_entity.id
_entity.type
_entity.pdbx_description
1 polymer ?
#
loop_
_entity_poly.entity_id
_entity_poly.type
_entity_poly.pdbx_seq_one_letter_code
_entity_poly.pdbx_strand_id
1 'polypeptide(L)' 'MLIRTIEKFLRQTGMPPTKFGRLATQDPRFVLDLRNGRMPRSKTERRVESFISEYLGGQNVG' A
#
# COMPACT_ATOMS: atom_id res chain seq x y z
N MET A 1 10.52 -6.73 1.84
CA MET A 1 10.54 -5.68 0.80
C MET A 1 9.13 -5.15 0.64
N LEU A 2 8.94 -3.84 0.82
CA LEU A 2 7.62 -3.17 0.91
C LEU A 2 6.64 -3.56 -0.21
N ILE A 3 7.13 -3.62 -1.46
CA ILE A 3 6.28 -3.95 -2.62
C ILE A 3 5.57 -5.30 -2.46
N ARG A 4 6.22 -6.33 -1.88
CA ARG A 4 5.60 -7.66 -1.70
C ARG A 4 4.42 -7.60 -0.74
N THR A 5 4.52 -6.80 0.32
CA THR A 5 3.43 -6.56 1.28
C THR A 5 2.26 -5.87 0.61
N ILE A 6 2.54 -4.83 -0.20
CA ILE A 6 1.52 -4.12 -0.97
C ILE A 6 0.83 -5.08 -1.95
N GLU A 7 1.56 -5.86 -2.75
CA GLU A 7 0.95 -6.81 -3.70
C GLU A 7 0.03 -7.83 -3.02
N LYS A 8 0.43 -8.34 -1.86
CA LYS A 8 -0.42 -9.25 -1.07
C LYS A 8 -1.69 -8.54 -0.63
N PHE A 9 -1.59 -7.32 -0.11
CA PHE A 9 -2.74 -6.51 0.29
C PHE A 9 -3.69 -6.23 -0.90
N LEU A 10 -3.17 -5.84 -2.06
CA LEU A 10 -3.99 -5.58 -3.25
C LEU A 10 -4.72 -6.83 -3.71
N ARG A 11 -4.05 -7.99 -3.68
CA ARG A 11 -4.68 -9.28 -4.01
C ARG A 11 -5.78 -9.67 -3.01
N GLN A 12 -5.53 -9.48 -1.72
CA GLN A 12 -6.48 -9.83 -0.66
C GLN A 12 -7.74 -8.96 -0.68
N THR A 13 -7.58 -7.67 -0.99
CA THR A 13 -8.69 -6.69 -0.94
C THR A 13 -9.34 -6.43 -2.29
N GLY A 14 -8.73 -6.86 -3.39
CA GLY A 14 -9.14 -6.47 -4.75
C GLY A 14 -8.90 -4.99 -5.05
N MET A 15 -8.16 -4.26 -4.20
CA MET A 15 -7.95 -2.82 -4.37
C MET A 15 -7.06 -2.52 -5.59
N PRO A 16 -7.45 -1.59 -6.48
CA PRO A 16 -6.58 -1.17 -7.57
C PRO A 16 -5.29 -0.49 -7.06
N PRO A 17 -4.11 -0.74 -7.68
CA PRO A 17 -2.83 -0.12 -7.26
C PRO A 17 -2.86 1.41 -7.21
N THR A 18 -3.56 2.04 -8.16
CA THR A 18 -3.71 3.50 -8.24
C THR A 18 -4.57 4.06 -7.10
N LYS A 19 -5.62 3.33 -6.71
CA LYS A 19 -6.46 3.66 -5.55
C LYS A 19 -5.65 3.54 -4.26
N PHE A 20 -4.90 2.45 -4.11
CA PHE A 20 -4.01 2.27 -2.97
C PHE A 20 -3.02 3.43 -2.82
N GLY A 21 -2.28 3.77 -3.88
CA GLY A 21 -1.32 4.87 -3.83
C GLY A 21 -1.96 6.20 -3.44
N ARG A 22 -3.15 6.50 -3.99
CA ARG A 22 -3.90 7.70 -3.60
C ARG A 22 -4.28 7.70 -2.12
N LEU A 23 -4.73 6.58 -1.57
CA LEU A 23 -5.19 6.49 -0.18
C LEU A 23 -4.03 6.45 0.83
N ALA A 24 -3.00 5.64 0.56
CA ALA A 24 -1.91 5.39 1.49
C ALA A 24 -0.82 6.48 1.47
N THR A 25 -0.57 7.09 0.31
CA THR A 25 0.59 7.98 0.12
C THR A 25 0.27 9.30 -0.58
N GLN A 26 -0.99 9.54 -0.94
CA GLN A 26 -1.42 10.67 -1.79
C GLN A 26 -0.76 10.68 -3.18
N ASP A 27 -0.25 9.52 -3.63
CA ASP A 27 0.46 9.37 -4.89
C ASP A 27 -0.10 8.16 -5.68
N PRO A 28 -0.95 8.36 -6.69
CA PRO A 28 -1.56 7.26 -7.45
C PRO A 28 -0.55 6.45 -8.28
N ARG A 29 0.68 6.96 -8.50
CA ARG A 29 1.74 6.25 -9.21
C ARG A 29 2.62 5.42 -8.29
N PHE A 30 2.47 5.58 -6.97
CA PHE A 30 3.35 5.00 -5.97
C PHE A 30 3.65 3.51 -6.20
N VAL A 31 2.63 2.67 -6.36
CA VAL A 31 2.82 1.23 -6.56
C VAL A 31 3.49 0.92 -7.89
N LEU A 32 3.14 1.65 -8.96
CA LEU A 32 3.75 1.49 -10.28
C LEU A 32 5.24 1.85 -10.23
N ASP A 33 5.59 2.96 -9.59
CA ASP A 33 6.98 3.37 -9.46
C ASP A 33 7.77 2.38 -8.58
N LEU A 34 7.19 1.83 -7.52
CA LEU A 34 7.81 0.77 -6.71
C LEU A 34 8.09 -0.50 -7.54
N ARG A 35 7.15 -0.89 -8.42
CA ARG A 35 7.36 -2.00 -9.38
C ARG A 35 8.51 -1.71 -10.34
N ASN A 36 8.71 -0.45 -10.69
CA ASN A 36 9.80 0.02 -11.54
C ASN A 36 11.10 0.32 -10.76
N GLY A 37 11.19 -0.07 -9.49
CA GLY A 37 12.42 0.02 -8.69
C GLY A 37 12.58 1.30 -7.86
N ARG A 38 11.55 2.15 -7.75
CA ARG A 38 11.56 3.28 -6.81
C ARG A 38 11.81 2.77 -5.41
N MET A 39 12.72 3.43 -4.70
CA MET A 39 12.94 3.21 -3.28
C MET A 39 12.20 4.26 -2.45
N PRO A 40 11.20 3.87 -1.64
CA PRO A 40 10.49 4.79 -0.77
C PRO A 40 11.38 5.23 0.38
N ARG A 41 11.18 6.47 0.86
CA ARG A 41 11.81 6.93 2.12
C ARG A 41 11.13 6.23 3.29
N SER A 42 11.85 6.01 4.40
CA SER A 42 11.33 5.31 5.59
C SER A 42 10.03 5.93 6.15
N LYS A 43 9.83 7.25 6.01
CA LYS A 43 8.56 7.92 6.39
C LYS A 43 7.37 7.43 5.54
N THR A 44 7.60 7.21 4.24
CA THR A 44 6.57 6.68 3.34
C THR A 44 6.31 5.21 3.62
N GLU A 45 7.36 4.43 3.92
CA GLU A 45 7.20 3.02 4.31
C GLU A 45 6.28 2.88 5.54
N ARG A 46 6.53 3.65 6.60
CA ARG A 46 5.70 3.63 7.81
C ARG A 46 4.24 4.00 7.53
N ARG A 47 3.98 5.01 6.69
CA ARG A 47 2.61 5.39 6.30
C ARG A 47 1.89 4.25 5.58
N VAL A 48 2.59 3.58 4.67
CA VAL A 48 2.07 2.43 3.93
C VAL A 48 1.75 1.27 4.88
N GLU A 49 2.64 0.98 5.81
CA GLU A 49 2.46 -0.08 6.82
C GLU A 49 1.26 0.23 7.74
N SER A 50 1.17 1.45 8.27
CA SER A 50 0.02 1.90 9.08
C SER A 50 -1.28 1.78 8.31
N PHE A 51 -1.34 2.25 7.06
CA PHE A 51 -2.53 2.15 6.22
C PHE A 51 -2.98 0.69 6.03
N ILE A 52 -2.05 -0.22 5.74
CA ILE A 52 -2.36 -1.64 5.57
C ILE A 52 -2.88 -2.24 6.89
N SER A 53 -2.22 -1.94 8.00
CA SER A 53 -2.60 -2.42 9.33
C SER A 53 -4.00 -1.94 9.72
N GLU A 54 -4.29 -0.66 9.55
CA GLU A 54 -5.59 -0.05 9.85
C GLU A 54 -6.70 -0.63 8.96
N TYR A 55 -6.44 -0.75 7.65
CA TYR A 55 -7.43 -1.27 6.71
C TYR A 55 -7.79 -2.73 7.00
N LEU A 56 -6.79 -3.58 7.27
CA LEU A 56 -7.03 -5.00 7.58
C LEU A 56 -7.58 -5.20 9.00
N GLY A 57 -7.20 -4.36 9.96
CA GLY A 57 -7.76 -4.37 11.31
C GLY A 57 -9.24 -3.98 11.34
N GLY A 58 -9.64 -2.98 10.54
CA GLY A 58 -11.04 -2.58 10.40
C GLY A 58 -11.93 -3.59 9.66
N GLN A 59 -11.34 -4.51 8.89
CA GLN A 59 -12.05 -5.57 8.16
C GLN A 59 -12.30 -6.84 9.02
N ASN A 60 -11.73 -6.92 10.23
CA ASN A 60 -11.95 -8.03 11.18
C ASN A 60 -13.17 -7.82 12.11
N VAL A 61 -14.01 -6.83 11.83
CA VAL A 61 -15.26 -6.58 12.55
C VAL A 61 -16.42 -6.89 11.60
N GLY A 62 -16.69 -8.18 11.41
CA GLY A 62 -17.77 -8.70 10.58
C GLY A 62 -18.13 -10.10 11.01
#